data_AF-A0A2G9TU73-F1
#
_entry.id   AF-A0A2G9TU73-F1
#
_cell.length_a   1.000
_cell.length_b   1.000
_cell.length_c   1.000
_cell.angle_alpha   90.00
_cell.angle_beta   90.00
_cell.angle_gamma   90.00
#
_symmetry.space_group_name_H-M   'P 1'
#
loop_
_entity.id
_entity.type
_entity.pdbx_description
1 polymer ?
#
loop_
_entity_poly.entity_id
_entity_poly.type
_entity_poly.pdbx_seq_one_letter_code
_entity_poly.pdbx_strand_id
1 'polypeptide(L)'
;YWEAISNQLWTRLAQVMQMHNDSVKSLDVKRMQTPIDTRPHYIVRRYAELTCAFLVVTESSGRELGKKMEAILESCEDAVEQLLLRMSSCLPNPRDRLVFLINNYDLTLGIIDAVFTQLVQYVQRFSKLVSHEIFRDNPARNDMVNIHHILVELKKYKPVY
;
A
#
# COMPACT_ATOMS: atom_id res chain seq x y z
N TYR A 1 14.67 4.05 -26.15
CA TYR A 1 14.92 2.68 -25.65
C TYR A 1 14.39 2.51 -24.22
N TRP A 2 14.96 3.20 -23.22
CA TRP A 2 14.51 3.12 -21.81
C TRP A 2 13.05 3.46 -21.58
N GLU A 3 12.53 4.49 -22.26
CA GLU A 3 11.13 4.88 -22.17
C GLU A 3 10.17 3.79 -22.67
N ALA A 4 10.52 3.11 -23.76
CA ALA A 4 9.72 2.01 -24.30
C ALA A 4 9.66 0.82 -23.34
N ILE A 5 10.79 0.47 -22.72
CA ILE A 5 10.87 -0.58 -21.69
C ILE A 5 10.06 -0.18 -20.46
N SER A 6 10.22 1.05 -19.99
CA SER A 6 9.47 1.61 -18.86
C SER A 6 7.95 1.57 -19.12
N ASN A 7 7.50 1.97 -20.31
CA ASN A 7 6.09 1.90 -20.70
C ASN A 7 5.56 0.46 -20.76
N GLN A 8 6.38 -0.49 -21.25
CA GLN A 8 6.01 -1.89 -21.31
C GLN A 8 5.88 -2.50 -19.91
N LEU A 9 6.83 -2.20 -19.00
CA LEU A 9 6.77 -2.61 -17.60
C LEU A 9 5.52 -2.06 -16.91
N TRP A 10 5.22 -0.78 -17.12
CA TRP A 10 4.04 -0.15 -16.54
C TRP A 10 2.74 -0.81 -17.00
N THR A 11 2.67 -1.14 -18.29
CA THR A 11 1.53 -1.87 -18.86
C THR A 11 1.36 -3.25 -18.20
N ARG A 12 2.46 -3.97 -17.96
CA ARG A 12 2.44 -5.27 -17.29
C ARG A 12 2.05 -5.16 -15.82
N LEU A 13 2.55 -4.16 -15.10
CA LEU A 13 2.18 -3.93 -13.70
C LEU A 13 0.67 -3.64 -13.57
N ALA A 14 0.12 -2.77 -14.41
CA ALA A 14 -1.31 -2.51 -14.45
C ALA A 14 -2.13 -3.78 -14.75
N GLN A 15 -1.64 -4.63 -15.65
CA GLN A 15 -2.27 -5.91 -15.96
C GLN A 15 -2.27 -6.86 -14.75
N VAL A 16 -1.16 -6.96 -14.01
CA VAL A 16 -1.07 -7.80 -12.81
C VAL A 16 -2.01 -7.30 -11.72
N MET A 17 -2.08 -5.99 -11.50
CA MET A 17 -3.04 -5.38 -10.57
C MET A 17 -4.50 -5.70 -10.95
N GLN A 18 -4.83 -5.59 -12.24
CA GLN A 18 -6.16 -5.95 -12.73
C GLN A 18 -6.46 -7.45 -12.53
N MET A 19 -5.51 -8.33 -12.85
CA MET A 19 -5.68 -9.78 -12.64
C MET A 19 -5.87 -10.12 -11.15
N HIS A 20 -5.13 -9.44 -10.26
CA HIS A 20 -5.34 -9.56 -8.82
C HIS A 20 -6.77 -9.15 -8.44
N ASN A 21 -7.21 -7.98 -8.90
CA ASN A 21 -8.55 -7.47 -8.63
C ASN A 21 -9.65 -8.43 -9.10
N ASP A 22 -9.55 -8.92 -10.34
CA ASP A 22 -10.51 -9.87 -10.91
C ASP A 22 -10.55 -11.18 -10.12
N SER A 23 -9.39 -11.65 -9.63
CA SER A 23 -9.31 -12.83 -8.78
C SER A 23 -9.98 -12.64 -7.41
N VAL A 24 -9.89 -11.45 -6.82
CA VAL A 24 -10.54 -11.10 -5.55
C VAL A 24 -12.05 -10.99 -5.72
N LYS A 25 -12.51 -10.36 -6.81
CA LYS A 25 -13.93 -10.20 -7.13
C LYS A 25 -14.61 -11.55 -7.38
N SER A 26 -13.99 -12.41 -8.19
CA SER A 26 -14.54 -13.72 -8.58
C SER A 26 -14.47 -14.79 -7.50
N LEU A 27 -13.79 -14.52 -6.38
CA LEU A 27 -13.59 -15.48 -5.30
C LEU A 27 -14.90 -15.87 -4.62
N ASP A 28 -15.18 -17.17 -4.59
CA ASP A 28 -16.28 -17.75 -3.83
C ASP A 28 -15.80 -18.14 -2.43
N VAL A 29 -16.16 -17.32 -1.44
CA VAL A 29 -15.79 -17.50 -0.04
C VAL A 29 -16.29 -18.84 0.53
N LYS A 30 -17.43 -19.36 0.05
CA LYS A 30 -18.00 -20.61 0.56
C LYS A 30 -17.23 -21.85 0.10
N ARG A 31 -16.43 -21.71 -0.96
CA ARG A 31 -15.64 -22.81 -1.55
C ARG A 31 -14.17 -22.78 -1.12
N MET A 32 -13.82 -21.92 -0.16
CA MET A 32 -12.48 -21.88 0.38
C MET A 32 -12.13 -23.17 1.12
N GLN A 33 -10.90 -23.65 0.90
CA GLN A 33 -10.38 -24.84 1.59
C GLN A 33 -10.21 -24.60 3.09
N THR A 34 -9.76 -23.41 3.46
CA THR A 34 -9.57 -23.03 4.85
C THR A 34 -10.83 -22.32 5.36
N PRO A 35 -11.44 -22.80 6.46
CA PRO A 35 -12.53 -22.08 7.11
C PRO A 35 -12.11 -20.67 7.51
N ILE A 36 -13.03 -19.72 7.38
CA ILE A 36 -12.81 -18.36 7.87
C ILE A 36 -12.84 -18.38 9.40
N ASP A 37 -11.82 -17.77 10.01
CA ASP A 37 -11.73 -17.52 11.45
C ASP A 37 -11.49 -16.03 11.69
N THR A 38 -11.14 -15.64 12.93
CA THR A 38 -10.93 -14.24 13.29
C THR A 38 -9.54 -13.70 12.95
N ARG A 39 -8.61 -14.53 12.47
CA ARG A 39 -7.23 -14.10 12.17
C ARG A 39 -7.19 -13.32 10.85
N PRO A 40 -6.15 -12.47 10.65
CA PRO A 40 -5.95 -11.80 9.39
C PRO A 40 -5.79 -12.80 8.23
N HIS A 41 -6.50 -12.56 7.14
CA HIS A 41 -6.50 -13.44 5.98
C HIS A 41 -5.32 -13.11 5.05
N TYR A 42 -4.66 -14.15 4.52
CA TYR A 42 -3.46 -13.97 3.69
C TYR A 42 -3.73 -13.18 2.40
N ILE A 43 -4.95 -13.19 1.88
CA ILE A 43 -5.34 -12.40 0.71
C ILE A 43 -5.19 -10.90 0.99
N VAL A 44 -5.56 -10.46 2.20
CA VAL A 44 -5.47 -9.06 2.62
C VAL A 44 -4.01 -8.64 2.75
N ARG A 45 -3.16 -9.50 3.31
CA ARG A 45 -1.69 -9.27 3.32
C ARG A 45 -1.16 -9.08 1.90
N ARG A 46 -1.49 -9.97 0.97
CA ARG A 46 -1.03 -9.90 -0.43
C ARG A 46 -1.51 -8.62 -1.12
N TYR A 47 -2.75 -8.21 -0.87
CA TYR A 47 -3.28 -6.94 -1.37
C TYR A 47 -2.46 -5.76 -0.84
N ALA A 48 -2.27 -5.67 0.48
CA ALA A 48 -1.54 -4.56 1.09
C ALA A 48 -0.09 -4.50 0.59
N GLU A 49 0.62 -5.64 0.55
CA GLU A 49 1.98 -5.73 0.04
C GLU A 49 2.08 -5.32 -1.43
N LEU A 50 1.14 -5.76 -2.27
CA LEU A 50 1.12 -5.43 -3.70
C LEU A 50 0.84 -3.94 -3.93
N THR A 51 -0.16 -3.38 -3.24
CA THR A 51 -0.51 -1.96 -3.31
C THR A 51 0.66 -1.09 -2.84
N CYS A 52 1.29 -1.43 -1.71
CA CYS A 52 2.46 -0.70 -1.23
C CYS A 52 3.65 -0.80 -2.19
N ALA A 53 3.98 -1.99 -2.69
CA ALA A 53 5.06 -2.16 -3.66
C ALA A 53 4.80 -1.32 -4.92
N PHE A 54 3.56 -1.28 -5.37
CA PHE A 54 3.16 -0.51 -6.53
C PHE A 54 3.31 1.01 -6.30
N LEU A 55 2.85 1.53 -5.16
CA LEU A 55 3.03 2.94 -4.78
C LEU A 55 4.52 3.32 -4.72
N VAL A 56 5.36 2.46 -4.12
CA VAL A 56 6.81 2.69 -4.06
C VAL A 56 7.45 2.73 -5.44
N VAL A 57 7.07 1.81 -6.35
CA VAL A 57 7.57 1.80 -7.73
C VAL A 57 7.12 3.06 -8.49
N THR A 58 5.87 3.51 -8.27
CA THR A 58 5.34 4.75 -8.87
C THR A 58 6.23 5.92 -8.49
N GLU A 59 6.42 6.14 -7.20
CA GLU A 59 7.24 7.22 -6.65
C GLU A 59 8.69 7.13 -7.14
N SER A 60 9.28 5.94 -7.10
CA SER A 60 10.67 5.71 -7.51
C SER A 60 10.91 5.95 -9.00
N SER A 61 9.85 5.87 -9.82
CA SER A 61 9.93 6.09 -11.27
C SER A 61 9.79 7.56 -11.66
N GLY A 62 9.45 8.46 -10.72
CA GLY A 62 9.17 9.86 -10.99
C GLY A 62 7.97 10.08 -11.92
N ARG A 63 7.11 9.07 -12.08
CA ARG A 63 5.89 9.16 -12.88
C ARG A 63 4.74 9.55 -11.98
N GLU A 64 3.95 10.52 -12.43
CA GLU A 64 2.64 10.77 -11.83
C GLU A 64 1.73 9.55 -11.98
N LEU A 65 0.93 9.30 -10.96
CA LEU A 65 -0.08 8.26 -10.96
C LEU A 65 -1.19 8.68 -11.95
N GLY A 66 -1.14 8.19 -13.19
CA GLY A 66 -2.16 8.53 -14.18
C GLY A 66 -3.55 8.00 -13.78
N LYS A 67 -4.63 8.69 -14.20
CA LYS A 67 -6.05 8.36 -13.89
C LYS A 67 -6.44 6.88 -14.03
N LYS A 68 -5.88 6.19 -15.03
CA LYS A 68 -6.13 4.75 -15.23
C LYS A 68 -5.68 3.93 -14.01
N MET A 69 -4.55 4.31 -13.42
CA MET A 69 -3.99 3.61 -12.28
C MET A 69 -4.71 3.94 -10.99
N GLU A 70 -5.08 5.21 -10.79
CA GLU A 70 -5.96 5.63 -9.68
C GLU A 70 -7.24 4.79 -9.66
N ALA A 71 -7.90 4.65 -10.81
CA ALA A 71 -9.11 3.83 -10.95
C ALA A 71 -8.88 2.33 -10.66
N ILE A 72 -7.69 1.80 -10.98
CA ILE A 72 -7.34 0.41 -10.66
C ILE A 72 -7.18 0.24 -9.14
N LEU A 73 -6.51 1.19 -8.47
CA LEU A 73 -6.30 1.15 -7.02
C LEU A 73 -7.61 1.28 -6.25
N GLU A 74 -8.46 2.24 -6.62
CA GLU A 74 -9.81 2.43 -6.06
C GLU A 74 -10.64 1.15 -6.25
N SER A 75 -10.61 0.57 -7.45
CA SER A 75 -11.32 -0.68 -7.69
C SER A 75 -10.76 -1.89 -6.94
N CYS A 76 -9.47 -1.88 -6.57
CA CYS A 76 -8.88 -2.92 -5.72
C CYS A 76 -9.30 -2.75 -4.27
N GLU A 77 -9.34 -1.51 -3.77
CA GLU A 77 -9.81 -1.17 -2.43
C GLU A 77 -11.26 -1.64 -2.24
N ASP A 78 -12.15 -1.25 -3.15
CA ASP A 78 -13.55 -1.70 -3.17
C ASP A 78 -13.65 -3.23 -3.16
N ALA A 79 -12.87 -3.91 -4.01
CA ALA A 79 -12.95 -5.37 -4.13
C ALA A 79 -12.53 -6.10 -2.85
N VAL A 80 -11.50 -5.58 -2.17
CA VAL A 80 -11.00 -6.15 -0.91
C VAL A 80 -11.96 -5.86 0.23
N GLU A 81 -12.53 -4.66 0.31
CA GLU A 81 -13.58 -4.33 1.29
C GLU A 81 -14.78 -5.28 1.12
N GLN A 82 -15.29 -5.43 -0.10
CA GLN A 82 -16.41 -6.34 -0.40
C GLN A 82 -16.06 -7.80 -0.11
N LEU A 83 -14.81 -8.22 -0.33
CA LEU A 83 -14.35 -9.55 0.07
C LEU A 83 -14.36 -9.72 1.59
N LEU A 84 -13.84 -8.74 2.34
CA LEU A 84 -13.80 -8.76 3.80
C LEU A 84 -15.21 -8.84 4.41
N LEU A 85 -16.15 -8.06 3.88
CA LEU A 85 -17.55 -8.12 4.31
C LEU A 85 -18.15 -9.51 4.05
N ARG A 86 -17.96 -10.07 2.85
CA ARG A 86 -18.41 -11.44 2.51
C ARG A 86 -17.77 -12.49 3.44
N MET A 87 -16.47 -12.40 3.72
CA MET A 87 -15.77 -13.29 4.66
C MET A 87 -16.31 -13.17 6.08
N SER A 88 -16.46 -11.94 6.59
CA SER A 88 -17.00 -11.71 7.93
C SER A 88 -18.41 -12.27 8.09
N SER A 89 -19.24 -12.21 7.04
CA SER A 89 -20.61 -12.74 7.05
C SER A 89 -20.67 -14.27 7.24
N CYS A 90 -19.57 -14.97 6.95
CA CYS A 90 -19.45 -16.41 7.15
C CYS A 90 -19.23 -16.79 8.62
N LEU A 91 -18.84 -15.83 9.47
CA LEU A 91 -18.65 -16.07 10.91
C LEU A 91 -20.02 -16.02 11.62
N PRO A 92 -20.31 -16.99 12.50
CA PRO A 92 -21.63 -17.10 13.14
C PRO A 92 -21.88 -15.98 14.16
N ASN A 93 -20.85 -15.61 14.93
CA ASN A 93 -20.98 -14.64 16.01
C ASN A 93 -20.70 -13.20 15.51
N PRO A 94 -21.61 -12.23 15.70
CA PRO A 94 -21.39 -10.83 15.34
C PRO A 94 -20.11 -10.22 15.92
N ARG A 95 -19.71 -10.62 17.13
CA ARG A 95 -18.46 -10.17 17.75
C ARG A 95 -17.24 -10.64 16.95
N ASP A 96 -17.24 -11.88 16.51
CA ASP A 96 -16.15 -12.46 15.72
C ASP A 96 -16.04 -11.79 14.35
N ARG A 97 -17.15 -11.34 13.77
CA ARG A 97 -17.15 -10.53 12.53
C ARG A 97 -16.38 -9.24 12.72
N LEU A 98 -16.64 -8.52 13.81
CA LEU A 98 -15.94 -7.28 14.14
C LEU A 98 -14.46 -7.53 14.41
N VAL A 99 -14.12 -8.56 15.19
CA VAL A 99 -12.73 -8.93 15.48
C VAL A 99 -11.99 -9.28 14.19
N PHE A 100 -12.61 -10.06 13.29
CA PHE A 100 -12.04 -10.37 11.98
C PHE A 100 -11.75 -9.10 11.17
N LEU A 101 -12.72 -8.19 11.06
CA LEU A 101 -12.52 -6.94 10.30
C LEU A 101 -11.40 -6.10 10.91
N ILE A 102 -11.41 -5.89 12.23
CA ILE A 102 -10.36 -5.15 12.96
C ILE A 102 -8.99 -5.76 12.66
N ASN A 103 -8.84 -7.07 12.80
CA ASN A 103 -7.56 -7.76 12.59
C ASN A 103 -7.06 -7.63 11.14
N ASN A 104 -7.95 -7.64 10.14
CA ASN A 104 -7.56 -7.47 8.75
C ASN A 104 -7.21 -6.01 8.40
N TYR A 105 -7.94 -5.04 8.95
CA TYR A 105 -7.60 -3.62 8.77
C TYR A 105 -6.30 -3.26 9.51
N ASP A 106 -6.10 -3.76 10.73
CA ASP A 106 -4.86 -3.61 11.49
C ASP A 106 -3.65 -4.18 10.74
N LEU A 107 -3.81 -5.37 10.13
CA LEU A 107 -2.80 -5.94 9.24
C LEU A 107 -2.46 -5.01 8.08
N THR A 108 -3.46 -4.47 7.37
CA THR A 108 -3.25 -3.57 6.24
C THR A 108 -2.52 -2.30 6.68
N LEU A 109 -2.96 -1.69 7.78
CA LEU A 109 -2.32 -0.51 8.37
C LEU A 109 -0.88 -0.80 8.77
N GLY A 110 -0.61 -1.93 9.43
CA GLY A 110 0.73 -2.32 9.84
C GLY A 110 1.71 -2.52 8.66
N ILE A 111 1.22 -3.02 7.52
CA ILE A 111 2.03 -3.16 6.30
C ILE A 111 2.34 -1.78 5.70
N ILE A 112 1.33 -0.90 5.61
CA ILE A 112 1.50 0.47 5.12
C ILE A 112 2.49 1.24 6.01
N ASP A 113 2.34 1.13 7.34
CA ASP A 113 3.23 1.76 8.31
C ASP A 113 4.67 1.26 8.18
N ALA A 114 4.88 -0.03 7.92
CA ALA A 114 6.22 -0.60 7.72
C ALA A 114 6.89 -0.04 6.46
N VAL A 115 6.17 0.01 5.35
CA VAL A 115 6.66 0.56 4.07
C VAL A 115 6.96 2.05 4.22
N PHE A 116 6.05 2.77 4.87
CA PHE A 116 6.22 4.18 5.12
C PHE A 116 7.42 4.46 6.04
N THR A 117 7.62 3.64 7.08
CA THR A 117 8.80 3.71 7.96
C THR A 117 10.10 3.55 7.16
N GLN A 118 10.15 2.63 6.20
CA GLN A 118 11.31 2.47 5.32
C GLN A 118 11.56 3.71 4.47
N LEU A 119 10.51 4.34 3.92
CA LEU A 119 10.61 5.59 3.17
C LEU A 119 11.19 6.72 4.03
N VAL A 120 10.71 6.88 5.27
CA VAL A 120 11.25 7.88 6.22
C VAL A 120 12.72 7.61 6.50
N GLN A 121 13.11 6.36 6.72
CA GLN A 121 14.51 5.99 6.94
C GLN A 121 15.38 6.32 5.72
N TYR A 122 14.86 6.12 4.51
CA TYR A 122 15.55 6.49 3.27
C TYR A 122 15.77 8.01 3.19
N VAL A 123 14.71 8.80 3.42
CA VAL A 123 14.78 10.27 3.44
C VAL A 123 15.76 10.75 4.51
N GLN A 124 15.74 10.18 5.72
CA GLN A 124 16.71 10.49 6.79
C GLN A 124 18.16 10.30 6.34
N ARG A 125 18.46 9.14 5.76
CA ARG A 125 19.81 8.81 5.29
C ARG A 125 20.23 9.77 4.18
N PHE A 126 19.34 10.09 3.26
CA PHE A 126 19.60 11.03 2.18
C PHE A 126 19.84 12.45 2.72
N SER A 127 18.98 12.97 3.61
CA SER A 127 19.19 14.28 4.28
C SER A 127 20.53 14.37 4.98
N LYS A 128 21.00 13.28 5.63
CA LYS A 128 22.32 13.23 6.23
C LYS A 128 23.45 13.29 5.18
N LEU A 129 23.30 12.58 4.07
CA LEU A 129 24.27 12.58 2.98
C LEU A 129 24.41 13.96 2.33
N VAL A 130 23.30 14.61 2.00
CA VAL A 130 23.32 15.96 1.41
C VAL A 130 23.78 17.01 2.44
N SER A 131 23.78 16.68 3.73
CA SER A 131 24.35 17.54 4.76
C SER A 131 25.88 17.59 4.81
N HIS A 132 26.56 16.75 4.04
CA HIS A 132 28.00 16.75 3.92
C HIS A 132 28.54 18.04 3.28
N GLU A 133 29.72 18.49 3.70
CA GLU A 133 30.33 19.76 3.23
C GLU A 133 30.54 19.82 1.72
N ILE A 134 30.79 18.67 1.09
CA ILE A 134 30.93 18.53 -0.38
C ILE A 134 29.69 19.05 -1.12
N PHE A 135 28.51 19.01 -0.49
CA PHE A 135 27.26 19.50 -1.07
C PHE A 135 26.83 20.87 -0.53
N ARG A 136 27.69 21.57 0.23
CA ARG A 136 27.35 22.82 0.93
C ARG A 136 26.71 23.86 0.01
N ASP A 137 27.27 24.04 -1.18
CA ASP A 137 26.83 25.04 -2.15
C ASP A 137 25.88 24.48 -3.23
N ASN A 138 25.39 23.24 -3.06
CA ASN A 138 24.45 22.64 -3.99
C ASN A 138 23.03 23.22 -3.76
N PRO A 139 22.44 23.91 -4.74
CA PRO A 139 21.12 24.52 -4.60
C PRO A 139 19.99 23.52 -4.33
N ALA A 140 20.15 22.25 -4.74
CA ALA A 140 19.17 21.18 -4.50
C ALA A 140 18.94 20.88 -3.01
N ARG A 141 19.80 21.37 -2.10
CA ARG A 141 19.57 21.30 -0.65
C ARG A 141 18.32 22.05 -0.21
N ASN A 142 17.97 23.14 -0.89
CA ASN A 142 16.83 23.96 -0.54
C ASN A 142 15.49 23.32 -0.96
N ASP A 143 15.54 22.39 -1.91
CA ASP A 143 14.37 21.66 -2.41
C ASP A 143 14.07 20.41 -1.57
N MET A 144 14.93 20.07 -0.60
CA MET A 144 14.73 18.91 0.25
C MET A 144 13.57 19.12 1.22
N VAL A 145 12.62 18.19 1.18
CA VAL A 145 11.51 18.17 2.15
C VAL A 145 12.07 18.02 3.56
N ASN A 146 11.73 18.96 4.45
CA ASN A 146 12.15 18.90 5.84
C ASN A 146 11.50 17.68 6.51
N ILE A 147 12.34 16.78 7.03
CA ILE A 147 11.86 15.56 7.69
C ILE A 147 10.89 15.84 8.85
N HIS A 148 11.03 16.97 9.54
CA HIS A 148 10.11 17.33 10.61
C HIS A 148 8.69 17.53 10.09
N HIS A 149 8.52 18.10 8.90
CA HIS A 149 7.20 18.23 8.26
C HIS A 149 6.61 16.86 7.92
N ILE A 150 7.43 15.94 7.38
CA ILE A 150 7.00 14.57 7.11
C ILE A 150 6.52 13.89 8.40
N LEU A 151 7.30 13.99 9.48
CA LEU A 151 6.94 13.41 10.78
C LEU A 151 5.71 14.05 11.43
N VAL A 152 5.49 15.35 11.25
CA VAL A 152 4.31 16.07 11.75
C VAL A 152 3.06 15.64 11.00
N GLU A 153 3.10 15.58 9.66
CA GLU A 153 1.96 15.10 8.87
C GLU A 153 1.57 13.68 9.28
N LEU A 154 2.53 12.80 9.53
CA LEU A 154 2.22 11.43 9.97
C LEU A 154 1.55 11.35 11.33
N LYS A 155 1.97 12.20 12.27
CA LYS A 155 1.36 12.24 13.60
C LYS A 155 -0.12 12.61 13.53
N LYS A 156 -0.58 13.29 12.47
CA LYS A 156 -2.02 13.60 12.27
C LYS A 156 -2.85 12.35 11.98
N TYR A 157 -2.26 11.33 11.36
CA TYR A 157 -2.95 10.12 10.92
C TYR A 157 -2.70 8.92 11.84
N LYS A 158 -1.86 9.07 12.88
CA LYS A 158 -1.73 8.02 13.90
C LYS A 158 -3.04 7.90 14.68
N PRO A 159 -3.62 6.70 14.79
CA PRO A 159 -4.81 6.49 15.60
C PRO A 159 -4.49 6.81 17.07
N VAL A 160 -5.30 7.69 17.66
CA VAL A 160 -5.28 7.97 19.10
C VAL A 160 -6.17 6.91 19.75
N TYR A 161 -5.55 5.89 20.32
CA TYR A 161 -6.23 4.88 21.14
C TYR A 161 -6.13 5.24 22.62
#